data_AF-F9N398-F1
#
_entry.id   AF-F9N398-F1
#
_cell.length_a   1.000
_cell.length_b   1.000
_cell.length_c   1.000
_cell.angle_alpha   90.00
_cell.angle_beta   90.00
_cell.angle_gamma   90.00
#
_symmetry.space_group_name_H-M   'P 1'
#
loop_
_entity.id
_entity.type
_entity.pdbx_description
1 polymer ?
#
loop_
_entity_poly.entity_id
_entity_poly.type
_entity_poly.pdbx_seq_one_letter_code
_entity_poly.pdbx_strand_id
1 'polypeptide(L)' 'MEYIKRPKYLAQIEPFIDKPVIKILTGMRRVGKSTLLTIIKDTILQEVPDEQKIYINFESLEFLEINTAALL' A
#
# COMPACT_ATOMS: atom_id res chain seq x y z
N MET A 1 -11.25 -10.41 7.30
CA MET A 1 -10.57 -10.26 8.62
C MET A 1 -10.85 -8.87 9.13
N GLU A 2 -11.17 -8.73 10.41
CA GLU A 2 -11.37 -7.41 11.01
C GLU A 2 -10.01 -6.86 11.49
N TYR A 3 -9.55 -5.77 10.89
CA TYR A 3 -8.32 -5.10 11.30
C TYR A 3 -8.61 -4.09 12.41
N ILE A 4 -7.74 -4.01 13.42
CA ILE A 4 -7.81 -2.92 14.39
C ILE A 4 -7.47 -1.62 13.66
N LYS A 5 -8.41 -0.67 13.66
CA LYS A 5 -8.24 0.64 13.02
C LYS A 5 -7.00 1.37 13.55
N ARG A 6 -6.34 2.13 12.66
CA ARG A 6 -5.07 2.82 12.91
C ARG A 6 -5.19 4.33 12.65
N PRO A 7 -6.15 5.03 13.29
CA PRO A 7 -6.53 6.40 12.92
C PRO A 7 -5.36 7.39 12.95
N LYS A 8 -4.45 7.27 13.94
CA LYS A 8 -3.24 8.10 14.02
C LYS A 8 -2.33 8.01 12.78
N TYR A 9 -2.21 6.82 12.20
CA TYR A 9 -1.37 6.59 11.02
C TYR A 9 -2.10 7.00 9.74
N LEU A 10 -3.40 6.74 9.65
CA LEU A 10 -4.22 7.13 8.50
C LEU A 10 -4.31 8.66 8.38
N ALA A 11 -4.53 9.38 9.48
CA ALA A 11 -4.57 10.84 9.50
C ALA A 11 -3.27 11.51 9.04
N GLN A 12 -2.13 10.83 9.13
CA GLN A 12 -0.85 11.33 8.60
C GLN A 12 -0.73 11.12 7.09
N ILE A 13 -1.48 10.19 6.50
CA ILE A 13 -1.38 9.79 5.10
C ILE A 13 -2.45 10.49 4.26
N GLU A 14 -3.67 10.63 4.80
CA GLU A 14 -4.82 11.28 4.14
C GLU A 14 -4.47 12.62 3.46
N PRO A 15 -3.71 13.55 4.07
CA PRO A 15 -3.38 14.84 3.44
C PRO A 15 -2.53 14.73 2.18
N PHE A 16 -1.94 13.56 1.90
CA PHE A 16 -1.06 13.32 0.76
C PHE A 16 -1.71 12.47 -0.34
N ILE A 17 -2.95 12.03 -0.14
CA ILE A 17 -3.74 11.34 -1.15
C ILE A 17 -4.01 12.29 -2.32
N ASP A 18 -4.02 11.74 -3.54
CA ASP A 18 -4.16 12.47 -4.82
C ASP A 18 -3.11 13.56 -5.08
N LYS A 19 -2.02 13.57 -4.31
CA LYS A 19 -0.86 14.43 -4.56
C LYS A 19 0.25 13.64 -5.27
N PRO A 20 1.01 14.27 -6.19
CA PRO A 20 2.10 13.65 -6.95
C PRO A 20 3.36 13.50 -6.08
N VAL A 21 3.22 12.79 -4.95
CA VAL A 21 4.27 12.52 -3.98
C VAL A 21 4.32 11.04 -3.66
N ILE A 22 5.54 10.53 -3.45
CA ILE A 22 5.79 9.15 -3.03
C ILE A 22 5.70 9.09 -1.50
N LYS A 23 4.94 8.12 -0.98
CA LYS A 23 4.79 7.90 0.48
C LYS A 23 5.62 6.68 0.85
N ILE A 24 6.60 6.85 1.74
CA ILE A 24 7.47 5.77 2.21
C ILE A 24 7.11 5.43 3.66
N LEU A 25 6.70 4.18 3.91
CA LEU A 25 6.47 3.66 5.26
C LEU A 25 7.75 2.95 5.76
N THR A 26 8.42 3.55 6.74
CA THR A 26 9.64 2.98 7.34
C THR A 26 9.36 2.30 8.67
N GLY A 27 10.30 1.47 9.15
CA GLY A 27 10.23 0.81 10.46
C GLY A 27 10.76 -0.61 10.44
N MET A 28 10.94 -1.20 11.63
CA MET A 28 11.50 -2.55 11.81
C MET A 28 10.66 -3.66 11.16
N ARG A 29 11.27 -4.84 10.94
CA ARG A 29 10.56 -6.04 10.48
C ARG A 29 9.45 -6.39 11.47
N ARG A 30 8.29 -6.86 10.97
CA ARG A 30 7.10 -7.28 11.76
C ARG A 30 6.34 -6.20 12.54
N VAL A 31 6.56 -4.91 12.29
CA VAL A 31 5.78 -3.82 12.92
C VAL A 31 4.41 -3.55 12.26
N GLY A 32 4.01 -4.34 11.26
CA GLY A 32 2.70 -4.22 10.61
C GLY A 32 2.62 -3.24 9.44
N LYS A 33 3.73 -2.92 8.79
CA LYS A 33 3.75 -2.03 7.60
C LYS A 33 2.88 -2.56 6.45
N SER A 34 3.01 -3.84 6.10
CA SER A 34 2.18 -4.47 5.06
C SER A 34 0.70 -4.47 5.44
N THR A 35 0.38 -4.69 6.72
CA THR A 35 -0.98 -4.57 7.24
C THR A 35 -1.50 -3.14 7.14
N LEU A 36 -0.68 -2.13 7.42
CA LEU A 36 -1.06 -0.73 7.25
C LEU A 36 -1.34 -0.38 5.78
N LEU A 37 -0.57 -0.93 4.83
CA LEU A 37 -0.87 -0.81 3.39
C LEU A 37 -2.25 -1.40 3.05
N THR A 38 -2.60 -2.57 3.60
CA THR A 38 -3.93 -3.16 3.43
C THR A 38 -5.03 -2.29 4.02
N ILE A 39 -4.83 -1.75 5.23
CA ILE A 39 -5.80 -0.83 5.84
C ILE A 39 -5.98 0.42 4.97
N ILE A 40 -4.92 1.03 4.46
CA ILE A 40 -5.00 2.20 3.55
C ILE A 40 -5.81 1.85 2.30
N LYS A 41 -5.56 0.68 1.71
CA LYS A 41 -6.30 0.18 0.55
C LYS A 41 -7.80 0.05 0.85
N ASP A 42 -8.14 -0.53 2.00
CA ASP A 42 -9.51 -0.83 2.38
C ASP A 42 -10.27 0.39 2.94
N THR A 43 -9.59 1.44 3.41
CA THR A 43 -10.23 2.62 4.02
C THR A 43 -10.10 3.88 3.17
N ILE A 44 -8.88 4.27 2.81
CA ILE A 44 -8.62 5.54 2.12
C ILE A 44 -8.94 5.39 0.63
N LEU A 45 -8.58 4.25 0.04
CA LEU A 45 -8.75 3.98 -1.39
C LEU A 45 -10.03 3.19 -1.68
N GLN A 46 -11.02 3.21 -0.78
CA GLN A 46 -12.25 2.42 -0.92
C GLN A 46 -13.03 2.75 -2.21
N GLU A 47 -13.02 4.02 -2.65
CA GLU A 47 -13.71 4.49 -3.85
C GLU A 47 -12.90 4.24 -5.14
N VAL A 48 -11.61 3.92 -5.04
CA VAL A 48 -10.77 3.60 -6.20
C VAL A 48 -11.11 2.16 -6.64
N PRO A 49 -11.32 1.88 -7.93
CA PRO A 49 -11.47 0.52 -8.44
C PRO A 49 -10.23 -0.35 -8.11
N ASP A 50 -10.43 -1.63 -7.79
CA ASP A 50 -9.33 -2.52 -7.43
C ASP A 50 -8.36 -2.76 -8.61
N GLU A 51 -8.84 -2.67 -9.85
CA GLU A 51 -8.02 -2.76 -11.07
C GLU A 51 -7.02 -1.60 -11.19
N GLN A 52 -7.28 -0.49 -10.49
CA GLN A 52 -6.38 0.68 -10.43
C GLN A 52 -5.45 0.63 -9.20
N LYS A 53 -5.51 -0.44 -8.40
CA LYS A 53 -4.67 -0.64 -7.21
C LYS A 53 -3.66 -1.75 -7.45
N ILE A 54 -2.43 -1.37 -7.77
CA ILE A 54 -1.34 -2.34 -7.97
C ILE A 54 -0.67 -2.63 -6.63
N TYR A 55 -0.68 -3.89 -6.21
CA TYR A 55 0.02 -4.37 -5.03
C TYR A 55 1.10 -5.39 -5.43
N ILE A 56 2.35 -5.10 -5.09
CA ILE A 56 3.49 -5.98 -5.39
C ILE A 56 4.17 -6.36 -4.07
N ASN A 57 4.16 -7.66 -3.76
CA ASN A 57 4.90 -8.19 -2.62
C ASN A 57 6.30 -8.64 -3.07
N PHE A 58 7.32 -7.84 -2.80
CA PHE A 58 8.71 -8.16 -3.13
C PHE A 58 9.33 -9.29 -2.27
N GLU A 59 8.64 -9.78 -1.23
CA GLU A 59 9.05 -11.02 -0.55
C GLU A 59 8.52 -12.28 -1.26
N SER A 60 7.62 -12.13 -2.25
CA SER A 60 7.07 -13.23 -3.07
C SER A 60 7.89 -13.43 -4.35
N LEU A 61 7.92 -14.66 -4.86
CA LEU A 61 8.52 -14.98 -6.16
C LEU A 61 7.62 -14.60 -7.35
N GLU A 62 6.35 -14.27 -7.08
CA GLU A 62 5.29 -14.06 -8.08
C GLU A 62 5.65 -13.07 -9.19
N PHE A 63 6.44 -12.04 -8.87
CA PHE A 63 6.76 -10.95 -9.80
C PHE A 63 8.27 -10.82 -10.09
N LEU A 64 9.08 -11.83 -9.76
CA LEU A 64 10.54 -11.74 -9.94
C LEU A 64 10.98 -11.58 -11.40
N GLU A 65 10.19 -12.09 -12.34
CA GLU A 65 10.48 -12.00 -13.77
C GLU A 65 10.24 -10.58 -14.34
N ILE A 66 9.55 -9.70 -13.61
CA ILE A 66 9.28 -8.32 -14.04
C ILE A 66 10.52 -7.46 -13.80
N ASN A 67 11.35 -7.32 -14.83
CA ASN A 67 12.61 -6.58 -14.78
C ASN A 67 12.76 -5.51 -15.87
N THR A 68 11.78 -5.37 -16.77
CA THR A 68 11.80 -4.41 -17.87
C THR A 68 10.43 -3.74 -18.02
N ALA A 69 10.43 -2.45 -18.37
CA ALA A 69 9.21 -1.67 -18.56
C ALA A 69 8.43 -2.04 -19.83
N ALA A 70 9.09 -2.67 -20.82
CA ALA A 70 8.52 -2.98 -22.13
C ALA A 70 7.56 -4.18 -22.14
N LEU A 71 7.39 -4.85 -21.00
CA LEU A 71 6.57 -6.06 -20.83
C LEU A 71 5.14 -5.76 -20.32
N LEU A 72 4.76 -4.49 -20.21
CA LEU A 72 3.43 -3.99 -19.85
C LEU A 72 2.87 -3.13 -20.99
#